data_AF-A0AAE4QJ49-F1
#
_entry.id   AF-A0AAE4QJ49-F1
#
_cell.length_a   1.000
_cell.length_b   1.000
_cell.length_c   1.000
_cell.angle_alpha   90.00
_cell.angle_beta   90.00
_cell.angle_gamma   90.00
#
_symmetry.space_group_name_H-M   'P 1'
#
loop_
_entity.id
_entity.type
_entity.pdbx_description
1 polymer ?
#
loop_
_entity_poly.entity_id
_entity_poly.type
_entity_poly.pdbx_seq_one_letter_code
_entity_poly.pdbx_strand_id
1 'polypeptide(L)'
;MSTQYHFDNMIYTSREDLKKAVENDWYKKYNKYMIREFFYIGRQIEFAGITYEVLNNNAQESHVEGWLYLKAIGENSYECWISPRKILLDEPIFRKELDESLERANISLEINENHEQMQLF
;
A
#
# COMPACT_ATOMS: atom_id res chain seq x y z
N MET A 1 21.80 -18.92 -20.95
CA MET A 1 21.09 -18.52 -19.71
C MET A 1 19.81 -17.82 -20.13
N SER A 2 18.65 -18.24 -19.62
CA SER A 2 17.38 -17.56 -19.84
C SER A 2 17.26 -16.35 -18.92
N THR A 3 16.75 -15.22 -19.42
CA THR A 3 16.46 -14.05 -18.59
C THR A 3 15.40 -14.41 -17.54
N GLN A 4 15.67 -14.09 -16.28
CA GLN A 4 14.73 -14.21 -15.16
C GLN A 4 14.23 -12.82 -14.79
N TYR A 5 12.93 -12.69 -14.62
CA TYR A 5 12.26 -11.47 -14.17
C TYR A 5 11.68 -11.71 -12.78
N HIS A 6 11.85 -10.76 -11.86
CA HIS A 6 11.38 -10.87 -10.49
C HIS A 6 10.26 -9.85 -10.25
N PHE A 7 9.10 -10.32 -9.80
CA PHE A 7 7.96 -9.47 -9.46
C PHE A 7 7.12 -10.12 -8.37
N ASP A 8 6.83 -9.39 -7.28
CA ASP A 8 5.98 -9.82 -6.17
C ASP A 8 6.35 -11.21 -5.61
N ASN A 9 7.62 -11.41 -5.28
CA ASN A 9 8.22 -12.69 -4.82
C ASN A 9 8.12 -13.86 -5.81
N MET A 10 7.68 -13.62 -7.05
CA MET A 10 7.60 -14.61 -8.11
C MET A 10 8.71 -14.40 -9.16
N ILE A 11 9.17 -15.50 -9.76
CA ILE A 11 10.14 -15.50 -10.84
C ILE A 11 9.43 -15.88 -12.14
N TYR A 12 9.56 -15.02 -13.15
CA TYR A 12 9.01 -15.22 -14.49
C TYR A 12 10.14 -15.45 -15.48
N THR A 13 9.96 -16.40 -16.40
CA THR A 13 10.93 -16.71 -17.46
C THR A 13 10.50 -16.18 -18.83
N SER A 14 9.31 -15.58 -18.92
CA SER A 14 8.77 -14.92 -20.12
C SER A 14 8.40 -13.47 -19.81
N ARG A 15 8.70 -12.58 -20.76
CA ARG A 15 8.29 -11.16 -20.69
C ARG A 15 6.77 -11.00 -20.77
N GLU A 16 6.08 -11.90 -21.47
CA GLU A 16 4.62 -11.88 -21.57
C GLU A 16 3.95 -12.21 -20.24
N ASP A 17 4.48 -13.20 -19.51
CA ASP A 17 3.94 -13.58 -18.20
C ASP A 17 4.21 -12.50 -17.16
N LEU A 18 5.39 -11.88 -17.19
CA LEU A 18 5.67 -10.69 -16.37
C LEU A 18 4.68 -9.56 -16.68
N LYS A 19 4.43 -9.28 -17.97
CA LYS A 19 3.50 -8.22 -18.38
C LYS A 19 2.10 -8.48 -17.83
N LYS A 20 1.59 -9.72 -17.96
CA LYS A 20 0.29 -10.13 -17.41
C LYS A 20 0.25 -10.00 -15.88
N ALA A 21 1.33 -10.39 -15.19
CA ALA A 21 1.42 -10.28 -13.74
C ALA A 21 1.39 -8.82 -13.27
N VAL A 22 2.11 -7.94 -13.96
CA VAL A 22 2.10 -6.50 -13.70
C VAL A 22 0.71 -5.92 -14.00
N GLU A 23 0.09 -6.26 -15.13
CA GLU A 23 -1.27 -5.80 -15.48
C GLU A 23 -2.31 -6.18 -14.42
N ASN A 24 -2.22 -7.38 -13.87
CA ASN A 24 -3.13 -7.88 -12.82
C ASN A 24 -2.64 -7.62 -11.39
N ASP A 25 -1.72 -6.66 -11.21
CA ASP A 25 -1.19 -6.33 -9.88
C ASP A 25 -2.30 -5.78 -8.97
N TRP A 26 -2.62 -6.53 -7.92
CA TRP A 26 -3.65 -6.20 -6.94
C TRP A 26 -3.39 -4.88 -6.22
N TYR A 27 -2.13 -4.45 -6.11
CA TYR A 27 -1.76 -3.24 -5.39
C TYR A 27 -2.05 -1.96 -6.20
N LYS A 28 -2.21 -2.08 -7.52
CA LYS A 28 -2.46 -0.93 -8.42
C LYS A 28 -3.76 -0.17 -8.15
N LYS A 29 -4.73 -0.82 -7.50
CA LYS A 29 -6.00 -0.16 -7.16
C LYS A 29 -5.83 0.93 -6.10
N TYR A 30 -4.73 0.91 -5.34
CA TYR A 30 -4.42 1.95 -4.37
C TYR A 30 -3.49 2.99 -4.98
N ASN A 31 -3.90 4.26 -4.94
CA ASN A 31 -2.99 5.34 -5.29
C ASN A 31 -2.03 5.65 -4.13
N LYS A 32 -0.92 6.35 -4.44
CA LYS A 32 0.11 6.68 -3.44
C LYS A 32 -0.41 7.49 -2.24
N TYR A 33 -1.43 8.32 -2.43
CA TYR A 33 -1.98 9.15 -1.36
C TYR A 33 -2.78 8.32 -0.37
N MET A 34 -3.60 7.39 -0.88
CA MET A 34 -4.35 6.46 -0.03
C MET A 34 -3.46 5.63 0.88
N ILE A 35 -2.35 5.12 0.34
CA ILE A 35 -1.38 4.37 1.13
C ILE A 35 -0.79 5.25 2.24
N ARG A 36 -0.44 6.51 1.93
CA ARG A 36 0.09 7.46 2.90
C ARG A 36 -0.93 7.85 3.98
N GLU A 37 -2.18 8.05 3.60
CA GLU A 37 -3.27 8.36 4.53
C GLU A 37 -3.57 7.17 5.44
N PHE A 38 -3.58 5.97 4.89
CA PHE A 38 -3.81 4.76 5.66
C PHE A 38 -2.69 4.53 6.68
N PHE A 39 -1.43 4.61 6.24
CA PHE A 39 -0.24 4.56 7.09
C PHE A 39 0.20 5.98 7.48
N TYR A 40 -0.67 6.75 8.13
CA TYR A 40 -0.32 8.10 8.59
C TYR A 40 0.79 8.06 9.66
N ILE A 41 1.57 9.14 9.76
CA ILE A 41 2.65 9.27 10.76
C ILE A 41 2.05 9.21 12.18
N GLY A 42 2.61 8.37 13.04
CA GLY A 42 2.11 8.07 14.38
C GLY A 42 1.08 6.94 14.43
N ARG A 43 0.65 6.40 13.28
CA ARG A 43 -0.19 5.19 13.28
C ARG A 43 0.59 4.04 13.89
N GLN A 44 -0.07 3.30 14.78
CA GLN A 44 0.44 2.04 15.30
C GLN A 44 -0.17 0.87 14.52
N ILE A 45 0.67 -0.09 14.13
CA ILE A 45 0.27 -1.31 13.43
C ILE A 45 0.94 -2.51 14.08
N GLU A 46 0.22 -3.62 14.17
CA GLU A 46 0.80 -4.91 14.52
C GLU A 46 1.18 -5.65 13.25
N PHE A 47 2.45 -6.02 13.11
CA PHE A 47 2.96 -6.72 11.95
C PHE A 47 3.98 -7.76 12.39
N ALA A 48 3.80 -9.01 11.97
CA ALA A 48 4.68 -10.11 12.35
C ALA A 48 4.87 -10.25 13.88
N GLY A 49 3.80 -9.99 14.65
CA GLY A 49 3.80 -10.07 16.13
C GLY A 49 4.55 -8.94 16.83
N ILE A 50 4.91 -7.86 16.12
CA ILE A 50 5.56 -6.67 16.67
C ILE A 50 4.67 -5.46 16.41
N THR A 51 4.49 -4.63 17.43
CA THR A 51 3.83 -3.33 17.28
C THR A 51 4.84 -2.31 16.76
N TYR A 52 4.53 -1.68 15.65
CA TYR A 52 5.31 -0.60 15.05
C TYR A 52 4.55 0.71 15.07
N GLU A 53 5.27 1.81 15.23
CA GLU A 53 4.79 3.16 14.95
C GLU A 53 5.37 3.66 13.63
N VAL A 54 4.53 4.28 12.80
CA VAL A 54 4.96 4.89 11.54
C VAL A 54 5.65 6.23 11.82
N LEU A 55 6.95 6.33 11.53
CA LEU A 55 7.73 7.55 11.67
C LEU A 55 7.75 8.39 10.38
N ASN A 56 7.74 7.72 9.22
CA ASN A 56 7.66 8.34 7.91
C ASN A 56 6.90 7.41 6.97
N ASN A 57 5.98 7.94 6.17
CA ASN A 57 5.14 7.17 5.25
C ASN A 57 5.45 7.45 3.78
N ASN A 58 6.52 8.18 3.51
CA ASN A 58 6.94 8.53 2.17
C ASN A 58 8.47 8.73 2.09
N ALA A 59 9.23 7.65 2.18
CA ALA A 59 10.66 7.72 1.88
C ALA A 59 10.89 8.30 0.47
N GLN A 60 11.97 9.06 0.32
CA GLN A 60 12.35 9.73 -0.94
C GLN A 60 13.70 9.22 -1.50
N GLU A 61 14.30 8.22 -0.85
CA GLU A 61 15.56 7.62 -1.30
C GLU A 61 15.30 6.62 -2.42
N SER A 62 16.16 6.60 -3.45
CA SER A 62 15.96 5.84 -4.69
C SER A 62 15.67 4.35 -4.53
N HIS A 63 16.15 3.74 -3.43
CA HIS A 63 15.98 2.30 -3.18
C HIS A 63 14.79 1.95 -2.28
N VAL A 64 14.19 2.94 -1.62
CA VAL A 64 13.08 2.76 -0.66
C VAL A 64 11.96 3.77 -0.89
N GLU A 65 11.86 4.36 -2.08
CA GLU A 65 10.86 5.38 -2.39
C GLU A 65 9.45 4.86 -2.08
N GLY A 66 8.69 5.61 -1.27
CA GLY A 66 7.35 5.24 -0.83
C GLY A 66 7.28 4.14 0.23
N TRP A 67 8.41 3.70 0.80
CA TRP A 67 8.42 2.78 1.93
C TRP A 67 8.07 3.49 3.24
N LEU A 68 7.62 2.71 4.22
CA LEU A 68 7.37 3.16 5.58
C LEU A 68 8.66 3.07 6.39
N TYR A 69 8.99 4.14 7.10
CA TYR A 69 9.94 4.11 8.19
C TYR A 69 9.18 3.81 9.48
N LEU A 70 9.55 2.73 10.15
CA LEU A 70 8.82 2.21 11.29
C LEU A 70 9.74 2.08 12.50
N LYS A 71 9.18 2.32 13.69
CA LYS A 71 9.84 2.06 14.97
C LYS A 71 9.09 0.96 15.72
N ALA A 72 9.80 -0.12 16.06
CA ALA A 72 9.27 -1.15 16.93
C ALA A 72 9.10 -0.59 18.35
N ILE A 73 7.91 -0.81 18.94
CA ILE A 73 7.58 -0.39 20.30
C ILE A 73 7.86 -1.54 21.27
N GLY A 74 8.59 -1.27 22.34
CA GLY A 74 8.93 -2.26 23.38
C GLY A 74 10.37 -2.13 23.88
N GLU A 75 10.78 -3.06 24.74
CA GLU A 75 12.11 -3.07 25.39
C GLU A 75 13.27 -3.16 24.38
N ASN A 76 13.08 -3.87 23.27
CA ASN A 76 14.05 -4.00 22.18
C ASN A 76 13.63 -3.15 20.98
N SER A 77 13.44 -1.85 21.18
CA SER A 77 13.04 -0.93 20.10
C SER A 77 14.13 -0.83 19.03
N TYR A 78 13.74 -0.94 17.77
CA TYR A 78 14.59 -0.71 16.61
C TYR A 78 13.80 -0.02 15.51
N GLU A 79 14.51 0.51 14.52
CA GLU A 79 13.92 1.20 13.38
C GLU A 79 14.19 0.40 12.10
N CYS A 80 13.22 0.38 11.20
CA CYS A 80 13.33 -0.37 9.95
C CYS A 80 12.50 0.24 8.83
N TRP A 81 12.87 -0.13 7.60
CA TRP A 81 12.13 0.21 6.39
C TRP A 81 11.29 -0.98 5.95
N ILE A 82 9.99 -0.78 5.79
CA ILE A 82 9.08 -1.83 5.31
C ILE A 82 8.21 -1.27 4.18
N SER A 83 8.12 -2.01 3.08
CA SER A 83 7.19 -1.68 2.00
C SER A 83 5.74 -1.83 2.49
N PRO A 84 4.86 -0.81 2.29
CA PRO A 84 3.45 -0.94 2.63
C PRO A 84 2.79 -2.15 1.96
N ARG A 85 3.22 -2.50 0.73
CA ARG A 85 2.77 -3.69 0.00
C ARG A 85 2.96 -4.97 0.82
N LYS A 86 4.11 -5.10 1.50
CA LYS A 86 4.43 -6.29 2.30
C LYS A 86 3.47 -6.40 3.49
N ILE A 87 3.23 -5.30 4.19
CA ILE A 87 2.31 -5.27 5.34
C ILE A 87 0.89 -5.65 4.88
N LEU A 88 0.40 -5.05 3.80
CA LEU A 88 -0.94 -5.35 3.28
C LEU A 88 -1.08 -6.77 2.71
N LEU A 89 0.02 -7.38 2.26
CA LEU A 89 0.03 -8.77 1.78
C LEU A 89 -0.07 -9.75 2.95
N ASP A 90 0.76 -9.53 3.96
CA ASP A 90 0.95 -10.44 5.09
C ASP A 90 -0.14 -10.27 6.17
N GLU A 91 -0.77 -9.09 6.25
CA GLU A 91 -1.85 -8.76 7.19
C GLU A 91 -3.15 -8.40 6.44
N PRO A 92 -3.99 -9.39 6.09
CA PRO A 92 -5.20 -9.18 5.30
C PRO A 92 -6.21 -8.22 5.92
N ILE A 93 -6.16 -8.03 7.24
CA ILE A 93 -7.03 -7.09 7.97
C ILE A 93 -6.78 -5.67 7.51
N PHE A 94 -5.52 -5.23 7.43
CA PHE A 94 -5.20 -3.89 6.95
C PHE A 94 -5.59 -3.68 5.49
N ARG A 95 -5.44 -4.72 4.67
CA ARG A 95 -5.90 -4.69 3.29
C ARG A 95 -7.41 -4.49 3.20
N LYS A 96 -8.17 -5.19 4.04
CA LYS A 96 -9.63 -5.05 4.11
C LYS A 96 -10.03 -3.63 4.56
N GLU A 97 -9.40 -3.08 5.59
CA GLU A 97 -9.67 -1.71 6.04
C GLU A 97 -9.39 -0.67 4.94
N LEU A 98 -8.30 -0.87 4.19
CA LEU A 98 -7.95 0.00 3.07
C LEU A 98 -8.96 -0.13 1.91
N ASP A 99 -9.43 -1.35 1.63
CA ASP A 99 -10.47 -1.61 0.63
C ASP A 99 -11.79 -0.92 1.00
N GLU A 100 -12.24 -1.02 2.24
CA GLU A 100 -13.43 -0.33 2.74
C GLU A 100 -13.29 1.21 2.65
N SER A 101 -12.07 1.71 2.86
CA SER A 101 -11.77 3.14 2.73
C SER A 101 -11.83 3.60 1.27
N LEU A 102 -11.38 2.77 0.33
CA LEU A 102 -11.53 3.01 -1.11
C LEU A 102 -12.99 3.04 -1.55
N GLU A 103 -13.79 2.08 -1.10
CA GLU A 103 -15.22 2.02 -1.41
C GLU A 103 -15.97 3.26 -0.92
N ARG A 104 -15.70 3.69 0.31
CA ARG A 104 -16.28 4.94 0.87
C ARG A 104 -15.89 6.18 0.06
N ALA A 105 -14.64 6.28 -0.37
CA ALA A 105 -14.16 7.39 -1.18
C ALA A 105 -14.86 7.44 -2.55
N ASN A 106 -15.05 6.30 -3.20
CA ASN A 106 -15.75 6.20 -4.48
C ASN A 106 -17.23 6.59 -4.34
N ILE A 107 -17.93 6.11 -3.31
CA ILE A 107 -19.32 6.48 -3.04
C ILE A 107 -19.45 8.00 -2.84
N SER A 108 -18.49 8.61 -2.13
CA SER A 108 -18.50 10.06 -1.87
C SER A 108 -18.32 10.88 -3.14
N LEU A 109 -17.48 10.42 -4.07
CA LEU A 109 -17.29 11.04 -5.38
C LEU A 109 -18.57 10.94 -6.23
N GLU A 110 -19.18 9.76 -6.31
CA GLU A 110 -20.43 9.56 -7.07
C GLU A 110 -21.58 10.45 -6.55
N ILE A 111 -21.71 10.61 -5.23
CA ILE A 111 -22.73 11.48 -4.64
C ILE A 111 -22.48 12.95 -4.98
N ASN A 112 -21.22 13.42 -4.89
CA ASN A 112 -20.89 14.80 -5.21
C ASN A 112 -21.08 15.13 -6.69
N GLU A 113 -20.66 14.25 -7.61
CA GLU A 113 -20.89 14.43 -9.05
C GLU A 113 -22.38 14.49 -9.39
N ASN A 114 -23.19 13.63 -8.78
CA ASN A 114 -24.65 13.67 -8.93
C ASN A 114 -25.25 14.97 -8.37
N HIS A 115 -24.71 15.50 -7.26
CA HIS A 115 -25.22 16.74 -6.67
C HIS A 115 -24.86 17.98 -7.50
N GLU A 116 -23.65 18.05 -8.06
CA GLU A 116 -23.26 19.13 -9.00
C GLU A 116 -24.12 19.11 -10.26
N GLN A 117 -24.43 17.93 -10.81
CA GLN A 117 -25.32 17.79 -11.96
C GLN A 117 -26.74 18.29 -11.66
N MET A 118 -27.27 18.06 -10.45
CA MET A 118 -28.60 18.56 -10.06
C MET A 118 -28.67 20.08 -9.87
N GLN A 119 -27.56 20.76 -9.57
CA GLN A 119 -27.52 22.23 -9.40
C GLN A 119 -27.42 23.01 -10.71
N LEU A 120 -27.17 22.33 -11.83
CA LEU A 120 -27.06 22.92 -13.17
C LEU A 120 -28.40 22.92 -13.96
N PHE A 121 -29.50 22.48 -13.33
CA PHE A 121 -30.87 22.48 -13.88
C PHE A 121 -31.79 23.38 -13.04
#